data_AF-A0A8F5BZ01-F1
#
_entry.id   AF-A0A8F5BZ01-F1
#
_cell.length_a   1.000
_cell.length_b   1.000
_cell.length_c   1.000
_cell.angle_alpha   90.00
_cell.angle_beta   90.00
_cell.angle_gamma   90.00
#
_symmetry.space_group_name_H-M   'P 1'
#
loop_
_entity.id
_entity.type
_entity.pdbx_description
1 polymer ?
#
loop_
_entity_poly.entity_id
_entity_poly.type
_entity_poly.pdbx_seq_one_letter_code
_entity_poly.pdbx_strand_id
1 'polypeptide(L)'
;MVKYTFKCQDVGMDCGFAIENAGSEEELLEMLKVHAKSSHGVTSIPPDLLNKIKQNIKKSGKYYFACSSVGMNCGFEIAGASSEQELLEELSIHAKMSHNLISIPQDTLNKIKQNIKVM
;
A
#
# COMPACT_ATOMS: atom_id res chain seq x y z
N MET A 1 -3.15 -12.45 2.80
CA MET A 1 -3.62 -11.32 3.61
C MET A 1 -2.61 -10.20 3.44
N VAL A 2 -3.05 -8.96 3.29
CA VAL A 2 -2.10 -7.83 3.23
C VAL A 2 -1.32 -7.79 4.52
N LYS A 3 -0.02 -7.65 4.40
CA LYS A 3 0.87 -7.37 5.51
C LYS A 3 1.31 -5.92 5.43
N TYR A 4 1.24 -5.25 6.56
CA TYR A 4 1.72 -3.90 6.73
C TYR A 4 3.02 -3.94 7.50
N THR A 5 4.02 -3.27 6.96
CA THR A 5 5.37 -3.21 7.53
C THR A 5 5.80 -1.77 7.72
N PHE A 6 6.55 -1.54 8.79
CA PHE A 6 7.04 -0.21 9.14
C PHE A 6 8.30 -0.35 9.99
N LYS A 7 9.27 0.54 9.79
CA LYS A 7 10.48 0.64 10.61
C LYS A 7 10.62 2.05 11.14
N CYS A 8 10.94 2.22 12.42
CA CYS A 8 11.17 3.56 12.99
C CYS A 8 12.28 4.33 12.25
N GLN A 9 13.27 3.60 11.72
CA GLN A 9 14.33 4.17 10.89
C GLN A 9 13.81 4.78 9.57
N ASP A 10 12.70 4.28 9.02
CA ASP A 10 12.11 4.83 7.77
C ASP A 10 11.59 6.28 7.97
N VAL A 11 11.38 6.71 9.23
CA VAL A 11 10.99 8.10 9.56
C VAL A 11 12.13 8.91 10.22
N GLY A 12 13.37 8.41 10.14
CA GLY A 12 14.57 9.10 10.63
C GLY A 12 14.76 9.05 12.14
N MET A 13 14.08 8.13 12.85
CA MET A 13 14.35 7.88 14.26
C MET A 13 15.54 6.94 14.43
N ASP A 14 16.40 7.23 15.41
CA ASP A 14 17.45 6.31 15.87
C ASP A 14 16.85 5.22 16.77
N CYS A 15 15.99 4.38 16.18
CA CYS A 15 15.30 3.29 16.86
C CYS A 15 15.19 2.08 15.92
N GLY A 16 15.70 0.92 16.36
CA GLY A 16 15.69 -0.32 15.57
C GLY A 16 14.36 -1.08 15.56
N PHE A 17 13.30 -0.54 16.17
CA PHE A 17 12.00 -1.20 16.21
C PHE A 17 11.37 -1.28 14.83
N ALA A 18 10.84 -2.45 14.49
CA ALA A 18 10.20 -2.74 13.22
C ALA A 18 8.97 -3.65 13.43
N ILE A 19 7.96 -3.42 12.62
CA ILE A 19 6.77 -4.27 12.48
C ILE A 19 6.79 -4.82 11.07
N GLU A 20 6.69 -6.14 10.91
CA GLU A 20 6.83 -6.79 9.60
C GLU A 20 5.58 -7.51 9.12
N ASN A 21 4.54 -7.64 9.95
CA ASN A 21 3.43 -8.56 9.65
C ASN A 21 2.06 -8.12 10.17
N ALA A 22 1.85 -6.80 10.35
CA ALA A 22 0.57 -6.30 10.82
C ALA A 22 -0.55 -6.62 9.82
N GLY A 23 -1.74 -6.98 10.33
CA GLY A 23 -2.90 -7.34 9.53
C GLY A 23 -3.65 -6.15 8.94
N SER A 24 -3.52 -4.97 9.54
CA SER A 24 -4.11 -3.71 9.07
C SER A 24 -3.22 -2.52 9.41
N GLU A 25 -3.49 -1.37 8.78
CA GLU A 25 -2.86 -0.10 9.15
C GLU A 25 -3.20 0.28 10.60
N GLU A 26 -4.45 0.08 11.02
CA GLU A 26 -4.90 0.38 12.39
C GLU A 26 -4.15 -0.46 13.43
N GLU A 27 -4.00 -1.77 13.19
CA GLU A 27 -3.24 -2.67 14.07
C GLU A 27 -1.78 -2.24 14.17
N LEU A 28 -1.17 -1.87 13.03
CA LEU A 28 0.19 -1.33 12.98
C LEU A 28 0.31 -0.05 13.81
N LEU A 29 -0.62 0.89 13.67
CA LEU A 29 -0.62 2.14 14.41
C LEU A 29 -0.82 1.93 15.92
N GLU A 30 -1.67 0.99 16.33
CA GLU A 30 -1.84 0.64 17.74
C GLU A 30 -0.55 0.05 18.33
N MET A 31 0.12 -0.87 17.62
CA MET A 31 1.43 -1.40 18.02
C MET A 31 2.48 -0.29 18.16
N LEU A 32 2.50 0.67 17.22
CA LEU A 32 3.41 1.83 17.30
C LEU A 32 3.09 2.74 18.49
N LYS A 33 1.82 2.99 18.80
CA LYS A 33 1.44 3.77 20.00
C LYS A 33 1.92 3.11 21.28
N VAL A 34 1.76 1.79 21.40
CA VAL A 34 2.24 1.01 22.55
C VAL A 34 3.77 1.10 22.66
N HIS A 35 4.48 0.94 21.55
CA HIS A 35 5.94 1.07 21.51
C HIS A 35 6.40 2.49 21.87
N ALA A 36 5.78 3.52 21.30
CA ALA A 36 6.12 4.92 21.53
C ALA A 36 5.91 5.32 23.00
N LYS A 37 4.81 4.88 23.61
CA LYS A 37 4.54 5.10 25.04
C LYS A 37 5.55 4.37 25.92
N SER A 38 5.86 3.11 25.62
CA SER A 38 6.67 2.27 26.51
C SER A 38 8.18 2.54 26.39
N SER A 39 8.67 2.83 25.19
CA SER A 39 10.11 2.99 24.92
C SER A 39 10.56 4.45 24.94
N HIS A 40 9.64 5.39 24.65
CA HIS A 40 9.97 6.81 24.51
C HIS A 40 9.12 7.72 25.40
N GLY A 41 8.20 7.16 26.21
CA GLY A 41 7.30 7.96 27.06
C GLY A 41 6.31 8.83 26.27
N VAL A 42 6.17 8.59 24.96
CA VAL A 42 5.32 9.39 24.08
C VAL A 42 3.87 8.95 24.26
N THR A 43 3.08 9.77 24.94
CA THR A 43 1.67 9.49 25.20
C THR A 43 0.75 9.97 24.09
N SER A 44 1.24 10.86 23.22
CA SER A 44 0.52 11.37 22.05
C SER A 44 1.48 11.53 20.88
N ILE A 45 1.15 10.90 19.75
CA ILE A 45 1.93 11.02 18.51
C ILE A 45 1.48 12.29 17.79
N PRO A 46 2.36 13.30 17.59
CA PRO A 46 1.99 14.52 16.90
C PRO A 46 1.57 14.22 15.44
N PRO A 47 0.66 15.04 14.87
CA PRO A 47 0.10 14.79 13.53
C PRO A 47 1.15 14.76 12.42
N ASP A 48 2.23 15.55 12.52
CA ASP A 48 3.37 15.49 11.58
C ASP A 48 4.03 14.10 11.56
N LEU A 49 4.32 13.57 12.75
CA LEU A 49 4.92 12.24 12.88
C LEU A 49 3.94 11.15 12.41
N LEU A 50 2.66 11.27 12.73
CA LEU A 50 1.65 10.33 12.24
C LEU A 50 1.59 10.30 10.71
N ASN A 51 1.66 11.45 10.04
CA ASN A 51 1.70 11.54 8.59
C ASN A 51 2.97 10.89 8.02
N LYS A 52 4.14 11.16 8.61
CA LYS A 52 5.40 10.50 8.23
C LYS A 52 5.33 8.99 8.39
N ILE A 53 4.74 8.51 9.49
CA ILE A 53 4.52 7.09 9.72
C ILE A 53 3.68 6.52 8.57
N LYS A 54 2.48 7.07 8.34
CA LYS A 54 1.56 6.61 7.27
C LYS A 54 2.22 6.58 5.89
N GLN A 55 3.01 7.60 5.55
CA GLN A 55 3.74 7.68 4.26
C GLN A 55 4.81 6.59 4.10
N ASN A 56 5.33 6.05 5.20
CA ASN A 56 6.38 5.03 5.19
C ASN A 56 5.87 3.63 5.54
N ILE A 57 4.56 3.44 5.68
CA ILE A 57 3.97 2.11 5.81
C ILE A 57 4.07 1.41 4.44
N LYS A 58 4.82 0.31 4.43
CA LYS A 58 4.97 -0.55 3.25
C LYS A 58 3.90 -1.63 3.31
N LYS A 59 3.06 -1.69 2.27
CA LYS A 59 2.07 -2.75 2.11
C LYS A 59 2.65 -3.88 1.27
N SER A 60 2.38 -5.10 1.70
CA SER A 60 2.68 -6.32 0.95
C SER A 60 1.40 -7.12 0.84
N GLY A 61 0.61 -6.79 -0.17
CA GLY A 61 -0.55 -7.58 -0.57
C GLY A 61 -0.19 -8.68 -1.55
N LYS A 62 -1.16 -9.56 -1.77
CA LYS A 62 -0.99 -10.76 -2.59
C LYS A 62 -1.03 -10.45 -4.07
N TYR A 63 -1.60 -9.32 -4.48
CA TYR A 63 -1.91 -9.07 -5.89
C TYR A 63 -1.01 -7.99 -6.47
N TYR A 64 -0.44 -8.27 -7.64
CA TYR A 64 0.41 -7.37 -8.42
C TYR A 64 -0.10 -7.28 -9.85
N PHE A 65 -0.04 -6.08 -10.43
CA PHE A 65 -0.33 -5.84 -11.83
C PHE A 65 0.54 -4.70 -12.37
N ALA A 66 0.94 -4.79 -13.63
CA ALA A 66 1.60 -3.68 -14.33
C ALA A 66 1.01 -3.54 -15.72
N CYS A 67 0.84 -2.31 -16.18
CA CYS A 67 0.29 -1.99 -17.50
C CYS A 67 1.13 -2.61 -18.65
N SER A 68 2.43 -2.79 -18.45
CA SER A 68 3.30 -3.52 -19.37
C SER A 68 2.90 -4.99 -19.57
N SER A 69 2.21 -5.60 -18.60
CA SER A 69 1.71 -6.99 -18.68
C SER A 69 0.60 -7.15 -19.72
N VAL A 70 -0.04 -6.06 -20.13
CA VAL A 70 -1.05 -6.04 -21.20
C VAL A 70 -0.57 -5.26 -22.44
N GLY A 71 0.73 -5.02 -22.56
CA GLY A 71 1.34 -4.36 -23.71
C GLY A 71 1.17 -2.83 -23.73
N MET A 72 0.77 -2.21 -22.62
CA MET A 72 0.71 -0.74 -22.52
C MET A 72 2.08 -0.19 -22.11
N ASN A 73 2.48 0.92 -22.73
CA ASN A 73 3.78 1.58 -22.49
C ASN A 73 3.73 2.63 -21.36
N CYS A 74 2.72 2.56 -20.49
CA CYS A 74 2.64 3.39 -19.29
C CYS A 74 3.30 2.63 -18.15
N GLY A 75 4.38 3.14 -17.57
CA GLY A 75 5.14 2.50 -16.48
C GLY A 75 4.39 2.39 -15.14
N PHE A 76 3.05 2.38 -15.18
CA PHE A 76 2.21 2.26 -14.01
C PHE A 76 2.12 0.79 -13.57
N GLU A 77 2.32 0.59 -12.27
CA GLU A 77 2.23 -0.70 -11.60
C GLU A 77 1.50 -0.56 -10.26
N ILE A 78 0.76 -1.60 -9.90
CA ILE A 78 0.10 -1.77 -8.63
C ILE A 78 0.76 -2.97 -7.98
N ALA A 79 1.53 -2.74 -6.94
CA ALA A 79 2.15 -3.79 -6.14
C ALA A 79 1.47 -3.85 -4.77
N GLY A 80 1.03 -5.05 -4.38
CA GLY A 80 0.58 -5.32 -3.02
C GLY A 80 -0.88 -4.98 -2.73
N ALA A 81 -1.79 -5.17 -3.69
CA ALA A 81 -3.23 -5.07 -3.43
C ALA A 81 -3.77 -6.25 -2.58
N SER A 82 -4.80 -6.01 -1.76
CA SER A 82 -5.39 -7.02 -0.87
C SER A 82 -6.23 -8.06 -1.61
N SER A 83 -6.84 -7.64 -2.70
CA SER A 83 -7.79 -8.39 -3.49
C SER A 83 -7.71 -7.95 -4.95
N GLU A 84 -8.23 -8.79 -5.84
CA GLU A 84 -8.43 -8.40 -7.24
C GLU A 84 -9.31 -7.14 -7.34
N GLN A 85 -10.33 -7.02 -6.49
CA GLN A 85 -11.25 -5.88 -6.53
C GLN A 85 -10.54 -4.55 -6.23
N GLU A 86 -9.76 -4.49 -5.14
CA GLU A 86 -8.98 -3.29 -4.80
C GLU A 86 -8.01 -2.92 -5.94
N LEU A 87 -7.33 -3.90 -6.53
CA LEU A 87 -6.43 -3.66 -7.65
C LEU A 87 -7.17 -3.03 -8.84
N LEU A 88 -8.36 -3.53 -9.17
CA LEU A 88 -9.18 -3.01 -10.26
C LEU A 88 -9.74 -1.61 -9.95
N GLU A 89 -10.04 -1.30 -8.69
CA GLU A 89 -10.45 0.03 -8.25
C GLU A 89 -9.31 1.05 -8.42
N GLU A 90 -8.12 0.74 -7.92
CA GLU A 90 -6.92 1.57 -8.08
C GLU A 90 -6.59 1.81 -9.56
N LEU A 91 -6.68 0.75 -10.38
CA LEU A 91 -6.45 0.86 -11.82
C LEU A 91 -7.52 1.72 -12.50
N SER A 92 -8.78 1.63 -12.05
CA SER A 92 -9.87 2.46 -12.58
C SER A 92 -9.68 3.93 -12.23
N ILE A 93 -9.17 4.25 -11.04
CA ILE A 93 -8.81 5.61 -10.63
C ILE A 93 -7.69 6.13 -11.54
N HIS A 94 -6.63 5.34 -11.74
CA HIS A 94 -5.54 5.70 -12.65
C HIS A 94 -6.03 5.96 -14.08
N ALA A 95 -6.88 5.08 -14.63
CA ALA A 95 -7.44 5.23 -15.97
C ALA A 95 -8.28 6.52 -16.11
N LYS A 96 -9.07 6.86 -15.09
CA LYS A 96 -9.83 8.11 -15.03
C LYS A 96 -8.91 9.33 -15.01
N MET A 97 -7.90 9.32 -14.14
CA MET A 97 -7.03 10.49 -13.94
C MET A 97 -6.02 10.70 -15.07
N SER A 98 -5.43 9.62 -15.59
CA SER A 98 -4.31 9.68 -16.55
C SER A 98 -4.78 9.65 -18.00
N HIS A 99 -5.94 9.04 -18.26
CA HIS A 99 -6.45 8.82 -19.62
C HIS A 99 -7.84 9.42 -19.86
N ASN A 100 -8.42 10.11 -18.88
CA ASN A 100 -9.80 10.64 -18.93
C ASN A 100 -10.84 9.57 -19.32
N LEU A 101 -10.54 8.30 -19.03
CA LEU A 101 -11.44 7.19 -19.32
C LEU A 101 -12.47 7.09 -18.20
N ILE A 102 -13.74 7.30 -18.53
CA ILE A 102 -14.85 7.19 -17.56
C ILE A 102 -14.95 5.75 -17.03
N SER A 103 -14.64 4.76 -17.88
CA SER A 103 -14.59 3.34 -17.54
C SER A 103 -13.55 2.60 -18.40
N ILE A 104 -13.09 1.45 -17.89
CA ILE A 104 -12.19 0.55 -18.61
C ILE A 104 -13.05 -0.37 -19.50
N PRO A 105 -12.77 -0.49 -20.82
CA PRO A 105 -13.48 -1.41 -21.70
C PRO A 105 -13.42 -2.86 -21.20
N GLN A 106 -14.49 -3.63 -21.39
CA GLN A 106 -14.60 -4.99 -20.88
C GLN A 106 -13.48 -5.93 -21.39
N ASP A 107 -13.08 -5.80 -22.66
CA ASP A 107 -11.97 -6.58 -23.23
C ASP A 107 -10.64 -6.30 -22.51
N THR A 108 -10.37 -5.02 -22.26
CA THR A 108 -9.19 -4.58 -21.50
C THR A 108 -9.25 -5.11 -20.07
N LEU A 109 -10.41 -5.04 -19.41
CA LEU A 109 -10.61 -5.56 -18.05
C LEU A 109 -10.34 -7.07 -17.98
N ASN A 110 -10.80 -7.84 -18.96
CA ASN A 110 -10.55 -9.28 -19.02
C ASN A 110 -9.05 -9.58 -19.16
N LYS A 111 -8.33 -8.86 -20.03
CA LYS A 111 -6.87 -8.97 -20.18
C LYS A 111 -6.12 -8.62 -18.90
N ILE A 112 -6.56 -7.57 -18.20
CA ILE A 112 -6.01 -7.17 -16.91
C ILE A 112 -6.13 -8.33 -15.93
N LYS A 113 -7.35 -8.86 -15.72
CA LYS A 113 -7.61 -9.96 -14.78
C LYS A 113 -6.76 -11.20 -15.07
N GLN A 114 -6.56 -11.54 -16.34
CA GLN A 114 -5.72 -12.67 -16.76
C GLN A 114 -4.22 -12.48 -16.45
N ASN A 115 -3.76 -11.23 -16.26
CA ASN A 115 -2.36 -10.88 -16.02
C ASN A 115 -2.09 -10.39 -14.60
N ILE A 116 -3.09 -10.42 -13.71
CA ILE A 116 -2.87 -10.18 -12.29
C ILE A 116 -2.02 -11.32 -11.73
N LYS A 117 -0.88 -10.97 -11.15
CA LYS A 117 0.01 -11.92 -10.49
C LYS A 117 -0.34 -12.03 -9.02
N VAL A 118 -0.22 -13.23 -8.50
CA VAL A 118 -0.42 -13.56 -7.10
C VAL A 118 0.95 -13.84 -6.49
N MET A 119 1.39 -12.99 -5.56
CA MET A 119 2.68 -13.02 -4.87
C MET A 119 2.56 -13.36 -3.38
#